data_AF-A0A2T0R7U3-F1
#
_entry.id   AF-A0A2T0R7U3-F1
#
_cell.length_a   1.000
_cell.length_b   1.000
_cell.length_c   1.000
_cell.angle_alpha   90.00
_cell.angle_beta   90.00
_cell.angle_gamma   90.00
#
_symmetry.space_group_name_H-M   'P 1'
#
loop_
_entity.id
_entity.type
_entity.pdbx_description
1 polymer ?
#
loop_
_entity_poly.entity_id
_entity_poly.type
_entity_poly.pdbx_seq_one_letter_code
_entity_poly.pdbx_strand_id
1 'polypeptide(L)'
;MRREREATAPVADGRAGGPSLTVVYTGEQDEVYDFPAEGCRRTFGRDDERCDIVVWSALNGSDLARVAGVVFRMDGELWLRNLALSHALRVQVPGRPPEPDLPPRRSDADRGPARSLPGPVCTVLGPDGCELLVRQEAHPRPDPAGRAGVLPGSPTRFEVPAVPDHLRAVAVAVCAPLLRGERFPASYSEVAVTLRLRSARTARRLVDELCDCCAPAHPVPGERPPGDRRTLRLPAYYDLAHVLVAHHRIDTDDLRLLPSPPTDGTARS
;
A
#
# COMPACT_ATOMS: atom_id res chain seq x y z
N MET A 1 14.58 22.46 -52.94
CA MET A 1 13.83 21.20 -52.81
C MET A 1 14.66 20.18 -52.05
N ARG A 2 14.37 19.97 -50.77
CA ARG A 2 14.68 18.75 -50.00
C ARG A 2 13.74 18.78 -48.80
N ARG A 3 12.59 18.12 -48.97
CA ARG A 3 11.72 17.65 -47.88
C ARG A 3 12.33 16.34 -47.41
N GLU A 4 12.48 16.14 -46.10
CA GLU A 4 12.74 14.88 -45.39
C GLU A 4 13.25 15.26 -43.98
N ARG A 5 12.71 14.85 -42.83
CA ARG A 5 11.60 13.98 -42.44
C ARG A 5 11.06 14.52 -41.11
N GLU A 6 9.76 14.74 -40.99
CA GLU A 6 9.10 14.91 -39.70
C GLU A 6 9.23 13.60 -38.92
N ALA A 7 9.85 13.67 -37.74
CA ALA A 7 9.83 12.59 -36.77
C ALA A 7 8.42 12.54 -36.17
N THR A 8 7.57 11.69 -36.75
CA THR A 8 6.28 11.32 -36.17
C THR A 8 6.53 10.73 -34.78
N ALA A 9 6.10 11.45 -33.75
CA ALA A 9 6.09 10.98 -32.38
C ALA A 9 5.30 9.66 -32.29
N PRO A 10 5.75 8.68 -31.49
CA PRO A 10 4.95 7.49 -31.26
C PRO A 10 3.66 7.91 -30.56
N VAL A 11 2.55 7.66 -31.25
CA VAL A 11 1.20 7.69 -30.69
C VAL A 11 1.22 6.79 -29.46
N ALA A 12 0.96 7.38 -28.29
CA ALA A 12 0.79 6.64 -27.05
C ALA A 12 -0.46 5.79 -27.19
N ASP A 13 -0.28 4.54 -27.62
CA ASP A 13 -1.31 3.52 -27.62
C ASP A 13 -1.89 3.42 -26.21
N GLY A 14 -3.21 3.61 -26.12
CA GLY A 14 -3.97 3.44 -24.90
C GLY A 14 -3.79 2.02 -24.38
N ARG A 15 -2.89 1.85 -23.41
CA ARG A 15 -2.68 0.54 -22.78
C ARG A 15 -3.90 0.19 -21.94
N ALA A 16 -4.63 -0.79 -22.47
CA ALA A 16 -5.55 -1.65 -21.77
C ALA A 16 -4.99 -2.05 -20.39
N GLY A 17 -5.86 -2.02 -19.38
CA GLY A 17 -5.50 -2.26 -17.98
C GLY A 17 -4.82 -3.61 -17.78
N GLY A 18 -3.52 -3.57 -17.47
CA GLY A 18 -2.76 -4.74 -17.04
C GLY A 18 -3.17 -5.21 -15.63
N PRO A 19 -2.66 -6.38 -15.18
CA PRO A 19 -2.97 -6.90 -13.86
C PRO A 19 -2.57 -5.90 -12.77
N SER A 20 -3.39 -5.86 -11.71
CA SER A 20 -3.09 -5.11 -10.50
C SER A 20 -2.15 -5.96 -9.65
N LEU A 21 -0.96 -5.42 -9.40
CA LEU A 21 0.11 -6.09 -8.68
C LEU A 21 0.34 -5.33 -7.38
N THR A 22 0.15 -6.02 -6.25
CA THR A 22 0.18 -5.40 -4.93
C THR A 22 0.98 -6.24 -3.94
N VAL A 23 1.61 -5.55 -2.99
CA VAL A 23 2.24 -6.18 -1.83
C VAL A 23 1.55 -5.63 -0.59
N VAL A 24 1.22 -6.51 0.35
CA VAL A 24 0.56 -6.19 1.62
C VAL A 24 1.50 -6.58 2.75
N TYR A 25 1.85 -5.64 3.63
CA TYR A 25 2.60 -5.94 4.84
C TYR A 25 1.67 -6.33 5.98
N THR A 26 1.73 -7.59 6.44
CA THR A 26 0.79 -8.15 7.43
C THR A 26 1.28 -8.08 8.88
N GLY A 27 2.47 -7.51 9.12
CA GLY A 27 3.08 -7.51 10.46
C GLY A 27 2.44 -6.52 11.42
N GLU A 28 2.13 -5.30 10.95
CA GLU A 28 1.31 -4.34 11.68
C GLU A 28 0.54 -3.47 10.66
N GLN A 29 -0.80 -3.53 10.73
CA GLN A 29 -1.75 -2.71 9.94
C GLN A 29 -1.69 -2.89 8.41
N ASP A 30 -1.75 -4.14 7.92
CA ASP A 30 -2.09 -4.57 6.53
C ASP A 30 -1.85 -3.53 5.39
N GLU A 31 -0.70 -2.85 5.36
CA GLU A 31 -0.48 -1.74 4.42
C GLU A 31 -0.33 -2.27 3.00
N VAL A 32 -1.08 -1.70 2.04
CA VAL A 32 -1.08 -2.12 0.63
C VAL A 32 -0.18 -1.20 -0.20
N TYR A 33 0.69 -1.80 -1.00
CA TYR A 33 1.65 -1.13 -1.87
C TYR A 33 1.45 -1.55 -3.33
N ASP A 34 1.12 -0.58 -4.18
CA ASP A 34 0.86 -0.81 -5.61
C ASP A 34 2.11 -0.70 -6.49
N PHE A 35 2.09 -1.47 -7.59
CA PHE A 35 3.09 -1.47 -8.67
C PHE A 35 2.42 -1.16 -10.02
N PRO A 36 2.10 0.12 -10.30
CA PRO A 36 1.21 0.50 -11.39
C PRO A 36 1.84 0.34 -12.79
N ALA A 37 3.16 0.34 -12.91
CA ALA A 37 3.86 0.34 -14.19
C ALA A 37 5.10 -0.57 -14.17
N GLU A 38 5.48 -1.08 -15.34
CA GLU A 38 6.73 -1.82 -15.54
C GLU A 38 7.95 -1.02 -15.06
N GLY A 39 8.87 -1.70 -14.38
CA GLY A 39 10.04 -1.07 -13.77
C GLY A 39 9.76 -0.34 -12.45
N CYS A 40 8.49 -0.21 -12.02
CA CYS A 40 8.17 0.25 -10.68
C CYS A 40 8.81 -0.69 -9.65
N ARG A 41 9.46 -0.11 -8.65
CA ARG A 41 10.23 -0.83 -7.63
C ARG A 41 9.96 -0.23 -6.26
N ARG A 42 9.93 -1.08 -5.24
CA ARG A 42 9.83 -0.69 -3.84
C ARG A 42 10.81 -1.49 -2.99
N THR A 43 11.63 -0.80 -2.21
CA THR A 43 12.54 -1.44 -1.25
C THR A 43 11.78 -1.78 0.03
N PHE A 44 12.20 -2.85 0.70
CA PHE A 44 11.67 -3.20 2.01
C PHE A 44 12.78 -3.58 2.99
N GLY A 45 12.53 -3.37 4.27
CA GLY A 45 13.49 -3.60 5.34
C GLY A 45 13.04 -2.92 6.64
N ARG A 46 13.95 -2.85 7.62
CA ARG A 46 13.65 -2.24 8.93
C ARG A 46 13.99 -0.75 9.03
N ASP A 47 14.55 -0.16 7.98
CA ASP A 47 14.97 1.26 7.95
C ASP A 47 13.85 2.12 7.34
N ASP A 48 13.27 3.00 8.14
CA ASP A 48 12.14 3.85 7.76
C ASP A 48 12.52 5.07 6.91
N GLU A 49 13.82 5.38 6.81
CA GLU A 49 14.32 6.45 5.93
C GLU A 49 14.69 5.92 4.54
N ARG A 50 15.00 4.61 4.43
CA ARG A 50 15.54 4.01 3.19
C ARG A 50 14.60 3.01 2.52
N CYS A 51 13.53 2.59 3.19
CA CYS A 51 12.59 1.60 2.68
C CYS A 51 11.26 2.24 2.31
N ASP A 52 10.73 1.85 1.15
CA ASP A 52 9.35 2.17 0.76
C ASP A 52 8.34 1.36 1.59
N ILE A 53 8.70 0.12 1.95
CA ILE A 53 7.91 -0.80 2.77
C ILE A 53 8.67 -1.07 4.08
N VAL A 54 8.19 -0.51 5.19
CA VAL A 54 8.86 -0.63 6.48
C VAL A 54 8.32 -1.83 7.24
N VAL A 55 9.20 -2.76 7.59
CA VAL A 55 8.87 -3.92 8.43
C VAL A 55 8.98 -3.51 9.89
N TRP A 56 7.89 -2.96 10.42
CA TRP A 56 7.81 -2.42 11.78
C TRP A 56 8.15 -3.45 12.86
N SER A 57 7.74 -4.70 12.68
CA SER A 57 8.07 -5.80 13.61
C SER A 57 9.57 -6.03 13.78
N ALA A 58 10.39 -5.62 12.80
CA ALA A 58 11.84 -5.78 12.80
C ALA A 58 12.60 -4.48 13.12
N LEU A 59 11.91 -3.37 13.44
CA LEU A 59 12.54 -2.05 13.64
C LEU A 59 13.61 -2.07 14.74
N ASN A 60 13.31 -2.74 15.85
CA ASN A 60 14.19 -2.85 17.02
C ASN A 60 15.18 -4.04 16.92
N GLY A 61 15.01 -4.92 15.94
CA GLY A 61 15.82 -6.12 15.73
C GLY A 61 17.04 -5.87 14.84
N SER A 62 17.94 -6.84 14.81
CA SER A 62 19.09 -6.87 13.89
C SER A 62 19.00 -7.95 12.83
N ASP A 63 18.05 -8.87 12.97
CA ASP A 63 17.92 -10.08 12.17
C ASP A 63 17.50 -9.73 10.74
N LEU A 64 16.58 -8.77 10.58
CA LEU A 64 16.30 -8.15 9.29
C LEU A 64 17.29 -7.02 8.99
N ALA A 65 17.93 -7.09 7.82
CA ALA A 65 18.77 -6.01 7.32
C ALA A 65 18.01 -4.67 7.17
N ARG A 66 18.73 -3.55 7.31
CA ARG A 66 18.20 -2.19 7.13
C ARG A 66 17.44 -2.05 5.81
N VAL A 67 18.03 -2.52 4.72
CA VAL A 67 17.40 -2.74 3.42
C VAL A 67 17.51 -4.22 3.10
N ALA A 68 16.42 -4.96 3.26
CA ALA A 68 16.40 -6.42 3.15
C ALA A 68 16.23 -6.89 1.70
N GLY A 69 15.39 -6.21 0.93
CA GLY A 69 15.14 -6.58 -0.45
C GLY A 69 14.46 -5.50 -1.26
N VAL A 70 14.19 -5.81 -2.51
CA VAL A 70 13.39 -4.99 -3.41
C VAL A 70 12.38 -5.86 -4.13
N VAL A 71 11.14 -5.40 -4.16
CA VAL A 71 10.10 -5.93 -5.04
C VAL A 71 9.99 -5.00 -6.24
N PHE A 72 9.88 -5.54 -7.44
CA PHE A 72 9.74 -4.75 -8.65
C PHE A 72 8.86 -5.45 -9.67
N ARG A 73 8.23 -4.65 -10.54
CA ARG A 73 7.42 -5.16 -11.64
C ARG A 73 8.29 -5.31 -12.89
N MET A 74 8.24 -6.50 -13.51
CA MET A 74 8.93 -6.83 -14.75
C MET A 74 8.14 -7.90 -15.50
N ASP A 75 7.95 -7.69 -16.80
CA ASP A 75 7.26 -8.62 -17.70
C ASP A 75 5.83 -8.96 -17.25
N GLY A 76 5.13 -8.00 -16.63
CA GLY A 76 3.76 -8.17 -16.14
C GLY A 76 3.64 -8.91 -14.80
N GLU A 77 4.76 -9.29 -14.18
CA GLU A 77 4.82 -10.02 -12.92
C GLU A 77 5.58 -9.23 -11.85
N LEU A 78 5.39 -9.62 -10.58
CA LEU A 78 6.25 -9.14 -9.51
C LEU A 78 7.48 -10.02 -9.35
N TRP A 79 8.62 -9.40 -9.11
CA TRP A 79 9.89 -10.04 -8.86
C TRP A 79 10.44 -9.59 -7.51
N LEU A 80 11.10 -10.52 -6.83
CA LEU A 80 11.78 -10.29 -5.56
C LEU A 80 13.29 -10.42 -5.77
N ARG A 81 14.05 -9.50 -5.19
CA ARG A 81 15.52 -9.60 -5.09
C ARG A 81 15.97 -9.42 -3.65
N ASN A 82 16.84 -10.31 -3.20
CA ASN A 82 17.45 -10.19 -1.88
C ASN A 82 18.61 -9.20 -1.92
N LEU A 83 18.54 -8.15 -1.10
CA LEU A 83 19.58 -7.13 -0.95
C LEU A 83 20.36 -7.28 0.35
N ALA A 84 19.99 -8.21 1.23
CA ALA A 84 20.71 -8.46 2.47
C ALA A 84 22.03 -9.19 2.22
N LEU A 85 23.03 -8.90 3.06
CA LEU A 85 24.28 -9.67 3.15
C LEU A 85 24.21 -10.77 4.21
N SER A 86 23.28 -10.65 5.17
CA SER A 86 23.28 -11.45 6.39
C SER A 86 22.23 -12.56 6.44
N HIS A 87 21.17 -12.47 5.63
CA HIS A 87 20.04 -13.39 5.73
C HIS A 87 19.45 -13.74 4.36
N ALA A 88 18.78 -14.89 4.31
CA ALA A 88 18.04 -15.34 3.15
C ALA A 88 16.56 -14.91 3.25
N LEU A 89 15.90 -14.84 2.10
CA LEU A 89 14.45 -14.61 2.01
C LEU A 89 13.79 -15.86 1.47
N ARG A 90 12.61 -16.22 1.98
CA ARG A 90 11.84 -17.37 1.50
C ARG A 90 10.58 -16.91 0.81
N VAL A 91 10.18 -17.58 -0.27
CA VAL A 91 8.89 -17.39 -0.91
C VAL A 91 8.04 -18.63 -0.64
N GLN A 92 6.87 -18.43 -0.04
CA GLN A 92 5.93 -19.50 0.27
C GLN A 92 4.64 -19.31 -0.51
N VAL A 93 4.23 -20.35 -1.24
CA VAL A 93 2.94 -20.38 -1.92
C VAL A 93 1.98 -21.26 -1.12
N PRO A 94 0.77 -20.79 -0.78
CA PRO A 94 -0.21 -21.62 -0.08
C PRO A 94 -0.46 -22.95 -0.81
N GLY A 95 -0.38 -24.06 -0.07
CA GLY A 95 -0.63 -25.40 -0.61
C GLY A 95 0.52 -26.00 -1.45
N ARG A 96 1.66 -25.31 -1.60
CA ARG A 96 2.86 -25.85 -2.26
C ARG A 96 3.97 -26.13 -1.24
N PRO A 97 4.89 -27.07 -1.56
CA PRO A 97 6.07 -27.27 -0.74
C PRO A 97 6.93 -25.99 -0.69
N PRO A 98 7.70 -25.78 0.39
CA PRO A 98 8.64 -24.66 0.48
C PRO A 98 9.63 -24.70 -0.68
N GLU A 99 9.74 -23.59 -1.39
CA GLU A 99 10.75 -23.43 -2.43
C GLU A 99 12.11 -23.06 -1.81
N PRO A 100 13.23 -23.27 -2.53
CA PRO A 100 14.54 -22.88 -2.05
C PRO A 100 14.60 -21.40 -1.67
N ASP A 101 15.28 -21.11 -0.57
CA ASP A 101 15.48 -19.76 -0.08
C ASP A 101 16.30 -18.94 -1.10
N LEU A 102 15.96 -17.67 -1.23
CA LEU A 102 16.69 -16.67 -2.01
C LEU A 102 17.90 -16.20 -1.17
N PRO A 103 19.12 -16.63 -1.50
CA PRO A 103 20.26 -16.46 -0.60
C PRO A 103 20.65 -14.98 -0.45
N PRO A 104 21.41 -14.62 0.60
CA PRO A 104 21.99 -13.29 0.72
C PRO A 104 22.94 -13.00 -0.45
N ARG A 105 23.19 -11.71 -0.67
CA ARG A 105 24.23 -11.23 -1.58
C ARG A 105 25.60 -11.62 -1.07
N ARG A 106 26.55 -11.76 -1.99
CA ARG A 106 27.94 -12.11 -1.63
C ARG A 106 28.76 -10.88 -1.22
N SER A 107 28.39 -9.70 -1.70
CA SER A 107 29.06 -8.44 -1.43
C SER A 107 28.16 -7.26 -1.78
N ASP A 108 28.57 -6.03 -1.45
CA ASP A 108 27.80 -4.83 -1.78
C ASP A 108 27.75 -4.53 -3.28
N ALA A 109 28.77 -4.94 -4.04
CA ALA A 109 28.81 -4.80 -5.49
C ALA A 109 27.93 -5.83 -6.21
N ASP A 110 27.60 -6.94 -5.55
CA ASP A 110 26.66 -7.93 -6.05
C ASP A 110 25.25 -7.34 -6.03
N ARG A 111 24.52 -7.49 -7.14
CA ARG A 111 23.10 -7.09 -7.20
C ARG A 111 22.24 -8.03 -6.36
N GLY A 112 22.70 -9.26 -6.15
CA GLY A 112 21.96 -10.29 -5.44
C GLY A 112 21.08 -11.14 -6.34
N PRO A 113 20.68 -12.32 -5.84
CA PRO A 113 19.79 -13.21 -6.54
C PRO A 113 18.38 -12.60 -6.61
N ALA A 114 17.70 -12.86 -7.72
CA ALA A 114 16.32 -12.44 -7.93
C ALA A 114 15.49 -13.60 -8.47
N ARG A 115 14.17 -13.56 -8.20
CA ARG A 115 13.22 -14.55 -8.69
C ARG A 115 11.84 -13.91 -8.91
N SER A 116 11.06 -14.47 -9.83
CA SER A 116 9.65 -14.10 -9.94
C SER A 116 8.89 -14.56 -8.70
N LEU A 117 7.93 -13.74 -8.30
CA LEU A 117 6.96 -14.08 -7.28
C LEU A 117 5.80 -14.79 -7.99
N PRO A 118 5.40 -15.99 -7.58
CA PRO A 118 4.30 -16.69 -8.21
C PRO A 118 2.95 -16.06 -7.86
N GLY A 119 2.09 -15.87 -8.85
CA GLY A 119 0.69 -15.50 -8.66
C GLY A 119 -0.22 -16.71 -8.35
N PRO A 120 -1.47 -16.49 -7.91
CA PRO A 120 -2.07 -15.17 -7.63
C PRO A 120 -1.70 -14.64 -6.25
N VAL A 121 -1.24 -15.50 -5.33
CA VAL A 121 -0.88 -15.13 -3.96
C VAL A 121 0.34 -15.92 -3.48
N CYS A 122 1.33 -15.22 -2.90
CA CYS A 122 2.43 -15.85 -2.17
C CYS A 122 2.84 -14.99 -0.97
N THR A 123 3.58 -15.55 -0.03
CA THR A 123 4.15 -14.84 1.11
C THR A 123 5.67 -14.81 0.99
N VAL A 124 6.27 -13.62 1.10
CA VAL A 124 7.71 -13.46 1.28
C VAL A 124 8.00 -13.44 2.78
N LEU A 125 8.80 -14.39 3.22
CA LEU A 125 9.22 -14.54 4.61
C LEU A 125 10.66 -14.09 4.76
N GLY A 126 10.90 -13.22 5.74
CA GLY A 126 12.22 -12.87 6.25
C GLY A 126 12.51 -13.54 7.59
N PRO A 127 13.67 -13.25 8.19
CA PRO A 127 13.95 -13.64 9.57
C PRO A 127 12.91 -13.08 10.55
N ASP A 128 12.82 -13.69 11.74
CA ASP A 128 11.96 -13.28 12.86
C ASP A 128 10.46 -13.14 12.55
N GLY A 129 9.95 -13.95 11.62
CA GLY A 129 8.53 -13.89 11.27
C GLY A 129 8.13 -12.61 10.55
N CYS A 130 9.09 -11.93 9.90
CA CYS A 130 8.77 -10.90 8.92
C CYS A 130 7.99 -11.51 7.76
N GLU A 131 6.75 -11.06 7.51
CA GLU A 131 5.91 -11.56 6.43
C GLU A 131 5.42 -10.42 5.54
N LEU A 132 5.60 -10.57 4.22
CA LEU A 132 4.98 -9.73 3.19
C LEU A 132 4.07 -10.62 2.35
N LEU A 133 2.77 -10.36 2.36
CA LEU A 133 1.85 -11.03 1.48
C LEU A 133 1.86 -10.34 0.11
N VAL A 134 2.05 -11.11 -0.95
CA VAL A 134 2.09 -10.61 -2.33
C VAL A 134 0.85 -11.11 -3.04
N ARG A 135 0.12 -10.19 -3.71
CA ARG A 135 -1.06 -10.52 -4.52
C ARG A 135 -0.87 -10.01 -5.94
N GLN A 136 -1.06 -10.92 -6.89
CA GLN A 136 -1.04 -10.64 -8.32
C GLN A 136 -2.41 -10.98 -8.87
N GLU A 137 -3.31 -10.01 -8.83
CA GLU A 137 -4.66 -10.20 -9.32
C GLU A 137 -4.72 -9.80 -10.78
N ALA A 138 -5.01 -10.79 -11.63
CA ALA A 138 -5.58 -10.54 -12.94
C ALA A 138 -7.04 -10.10 -12.75
N HIS A 139 -7.25 -8.89 -12.24
CA HIS A 139 -8.59 -8.34 -12.11
C HIS A 139 -8.92 -7.46 -13.33
N PRO A 140 -9.94 -7.82 -14.13
CA PRO A 140 -10.53 -6.85 -15.03
C PRO A 140 -11.04 -5.67 -14.21
N ARG A 141 -10.83 -4.46 -14.73
CA ARG A 141 -11.26 -3.20 -14.13
C ARG A 141 -12.71 -3.35 -13.61
N PRO A 142 -13.02 -3.01 -12.35
CA PRO A 142 -14.41 -2.91 -11.95
C PRO A 142 -15.07 -1.83 -12.81
N ASP A 143 -16.06 -2.25 -13.59
CA ASP A 143 -16.87 -1.35 -14.40
C ASP A 143 -17.58 -0.40 -13.42
N PRO A 144 -17.47 0.94 -13.56
CA PRO A 144 -18.09 1.89 -12.63
C PRO A 144 -19.63 1.84 -12.63
N ALA A 145 -20.25 0.96 -13.43
CA ALA A 145 -21.70 0.79 -13.56
C ALA A 145 -22.30 -0.29 -12.64
N GLY A 146 -21.51 -1.03 -11.86
CA GLY A 146 -21.99 -2.13 -11.01
C GLY A 146 -22.66 -1.68 -9.70
N ARG A 147 -23.81 -1.00 -9.75
CA ARG A 147 -24.70 -0.84 -8.59
C ARG A 147 -25.30 -2.21 -8.22
N ALA A 148 -24.63 -2.94 -7.33
CA ALA A 148 -25.19 -4.13 -6.71
C ALA A 148 -26.33 -3.71 -5.76
N GLY A 149 -27.55 -4.13 -6.08
CA GLY A 149 -28.73 -3.91 -5.25
C GLY A 149 -28.59 -4.61 -3.90
N VAL A 150 -28.57 -3.81 -2.84
CA VAL A 150 -28.69 -4.27 -1.45
C VAL A 150 -30.19 -4.36 -1.12
N LEU A 151 -30.65 -5.54 -0.71
CA LEU A 151 -31.99 -5.78 -0.17
C LEU A 151 -32.21 -4.94 1.11
N PRO A 152 -33.39 -4.34 1.33
CA PRO A 152 -33.66 -3.56 2.52
C PRO A 152 -33.93 -4.48 3.73
N GLY A 153 -32.88 -4.77 4.50
CA GLY A 153 -32.97 -5.17 5.90
C GLY A 153 -33.00 -3.91 6.79
N SER A 154 -33.77 -3.95 7.87
CA SER A 154 -34.07 -2.84 8.79
C SER A 154 -32.90 -1.86 9.05
N PRO A 155 -33.12 -0.53 8.94
CA PRO A 155 -32.04 0.45 9.07
C PRO A 155 -31.65 0.60 10.54
N THR A 156 -30.66 -0.17 11.00
CA THR A 156 -29.76 0.33 12.04
C THR A 156 -29.09 1.58 11.46
N ARG A 157 -29.51 2.75 11.92
CA ARG A 157 -28.96 4.05 11.52
C ARG A 157 -27.50 4.08 11.97
N PHE A 158 -26.60 3.73 11.05
CA PHE A 158 -25.17 3.78 11.28
C PHE A 158 -24.74 5.25 11.29
N GLU A 159 -24.62 5.81 12.50
CA GLU A 159 -24.13 7.17 12.68
C GLU A 159 -22.61 7.15 12.80
N VAL A 160 -21.93 7.58 11.74
CA VAL A 160 -20.48 7.80 11.76
C VAL A 160 -20.21 9.02 12.63
N PRO A 161 -19.38 8.91 13.69
CA PRO A 161 -19.01 10.06 14.52
C PRO A 161 -18.44 11.21 13.68
N ALA A 162 -18.59 12.44 14.17
CA ALA A 162 -17.91 13.58 13.56
C ALA A 162 -16.39 13.43 13.78
N VAL A 163 -15.60 13.74 12.76
CA VAL A 163 -14.13 13.75 12.88
C VAL A 163 -13.72 14.91 13.81
N PRO A 164 -12.94 14.65 14.87
CA PRO A 164 -12.43 15.72 15.73
C PRO A 164 -11.63 16.77 14.96
N ASP A 165 -11.79 18.05 15.30
CA ASP A 165 -11.16 19.17 14.57
C ASP A 165 -9.64 19.05 14.51
N HIS A 166 -8.99 18.59 15.58
CA HIS A 166 -7.53 18.43 15.63
C HIS A 166 -7.02 17.28 14.75
N LEU A 167 -7.87 16.31 14.39
CA LEU A 167 -7.55 15.19 13.49
C LEU A 167 -8.09 15.40 12.08
N ARG A 168 -8.83 16.48 11.83
CA ARG A 168 -9.49 16.72 10.55
C ARG A 168 -8.50 16.76 9.38
N ALA A 169 -7.37 17.45 9.54
CA ALA A 169 -6.32 17.48 8.51
C ALA A 169 -5.73 16.09 8.21
N VAL A 170 -5.64 15.21 9.22
CA VAL A 170 -5.18 13.82 9.06
C VAL A 170 -6.20 13.00 8.28
N ALA A 171 -7.49 13.11 8.65
CA ALA A 171 -8.56 12.45 7.93
C ALA A 171 -8.62 12.89 6.45
N VAL A 172 -8.47 14.19 6.18
CA VAL A 172 -8.37 14.71 4.81
C VAL A 172 -7.18 14.12 4.07
N ALA A 173 -5.99 14.10 4.68
CA ALA A 173 -4.79 13.56 4.04
C ALA A 173 -4.95 12.08 3.69
N VAL A 174 -5.54 11.28 4.59
CA VAL A 174 -5.87 9.87 4.35
C VAL A 174 -6.88 9.71 3.22
N CYS A 175 -7.94 10.52 3.20
CA CYS A 175 -9.02 10.40 2.21
C CYS A 175 -8.69 11.07 0.86
N ALA A 176 -7.64 11.89 0.77
CA ALA A 176 -7.39 12.72 -0.40
C ALA A 176 -7.23 11.93 -1.71
N PRO A 177 -6.53 10.77 -1.76
CA PRO A 177 -6.50 9.94 -2.96
C PRO A 177 -7.89 9.45 -3.39
N LEU A 178 -8.72 9.00 -2.44
CA LEU A 178 -10.09 8.54 -2.72
C LEU A 178 -10.95 9.66 -3.32
N LEU A 179 -10.83 10.88 -2.79
CA LEU A 179 -11.51 12.07 -3.32
C LEU A 179 -11.03 12.47 -4.73
N ARG A 180 -9.81 12.07 -5.12
CA ARG A 180 -9.27 12.24 -6.48
C ARG A 180 -9.62 11.08 -7.42
N GLY A 181 -10.39 10.10 -6.95
CA GLY A 181 -10.80 8.93 -7.72
C GLY A 181 -9.78 7.78 -7.71
N GLU A 182 -8.78 7.82 -6.83
CA GLU A 182 -7.91 6.68 -6.59
C GLU A 182 -8.64 5.60 -5.79
N ARG A 183 -8.11 4.37 -5.83
CA ARG A 183 -8.78 3.20 -5.25
C ARG A 183 -8.53 3.06 -3.75
N PHE A 184 -7.38 3.52 -3.28
CA PHE A 184 -6.92 3.32 -1.91
C PHE A 184 -6.73 4.68 -1.22
N PRO A 185 -6.93 4.76 0.10
CA PRO A 185 -6.54 5.93 0.87
C PRO A 185 -5.02 6.09 0.89
N ALA A 186 -4.56 7.27 1.33
CA ALA A 186 -3.14 7.54 1.46
C ALA A 186 -2.49 6.61 2.50
N SER A 187 -1.28 6.13 2.18
CA SER A 187 -0.37 5.47 3.12
C SER A 187 0.14 6.44 4.21
N TYR A 188 0.66 5.92 5.32
CA TYR A 188 1.23 6.78 6.37
C TYR A 188 2.38 7.67 5.88
N SER A 189 3.18 7.17 4.95
CA SER A 189 4.26 7.95 4.32
C SER A 189 3.70 9.11 3.49
N GLU A 190 2.65 8.87 2.69
CA GLU A 190 1.97 9.93 1.93
C GLU A 190 1.31 10.94 2.85
N VAL A 191 0.68 10.49 3.95
CA VAL A 191 0.12 11.39 4.98
C VAL A 191 1.24 12.21 5.62
N ALA A 192 2.37 11.60 5.97
CA ALA A 192 3.50 12.29 6.58
C ALA A 192 4.08 13.37 5.65
N VAL A 193 4.27 13.06 4.37
CA VAL A 193 4.72 14.01 3.35
C VAL A 193 3.70 15.13 3.17
N THR A 194 2.42 14.78 2.99
CA THR A 194 1.32 15.73 2.76
C THR A 194 1.19 16.73 3.90
N LEU A 195 1.27 16.26 5.15
CA LEU A 195 1.12 17.10 6.34
C LEU A 195 2.45 17.65 6.87
N ARG A 196 3.56 17.43 6.15
CA ARG A 196 4.91 17.85 6.55
C ARG A 196 5.28 17.38 7.96
N LEU A 197 4.86 16.17 8.31
CA LEU A 197 5.19 15.53 9.58
C LEU A 197 6.64 15.06 9.54
N ARG A 198 7.26 14.97 10.72
CA ARG A 198 8.68 14.59 10.84
C ARG A 198 8.95 13.13 10.44
N SER A 199 7.96 12.26 10.51
CA SER A 199 8.12 10.83 10.22
C SER A 199 6.79 10.13 9.93
N ALA A 200 6.84 9.03 9.18
CA ALA A 200 5.71 8.12 8.95
C ALA A 200 5.14 7.54 10.26
N ARG A 201 6.00 7.31 11.27
CA ARG A 201 5.57 6.89 12.61
C ARG A 201 4.64 7.89 13.28
N THR A 202 4.89 9.19 13.09
CA THR A 202 4.01 10.24 13.63
C THR A 202 2.66 10.24 12.93
N ALA A 203 2.66 10.08 11.59
CA ALA A 203 1.44 9.95 10.82
C ALA A 203 0.62 8.74 11.27
N ARG A 204 1.27 7.57 11.42
CA ARG A 204 0.63 6.34 11.91
C ARG A 204 -0.08 6.57 13.25
N ARG A 205 0.61 7.14 14.25
CA ARG A 205 0.00 7.43 15.57
C ARG A 205 -1.25 8.31 15.45
N LEU A 206 -1.23 9.32 14.57
CA LEU A 206 -2.38 10.21 14.37
C LEU A 206 -3.54 9.53 13.63
N VAL A 207 -3.23 8.63 12.67
CA VAL A 207 -4.25 7.82 11.99
C VAL A 207 -4.86 6.80 12.94
N ASP A 208 -4.07 6.20 13.83
CA ASP A 208 -4.56 5.31 14.88
C ASP A 208 -5.51 6.06 15.83
N GLU A 209 -5.12 7.26 16.29
CA GLU A 209 -5.99 8.11 17.10
C GLU A 209 -7.30 8.49 16.36
N LEU A 210 -7.21 8.76 15.05
CA LEU A 210 -8.37 9.01 14.20
C LEU A 210 -9.27 7.77 14.11
N CYS A 211 -8.69 6.58 13.99
CA CYS A 211 -9.44 5.33 14.00
C CYS A 211 -10.13 5.10 15.34
N ASP A 212 -9.44 5.34 16.45
CA ASP A 212 -10.02 5.17 17.78
C ASP A 212 -11.19 6.14 18.04
N CYS A 213 -11.09 7.37 17.54
CA CYS A 213 -12.13 8.39 17.69
C CYS A 213 -13.35 8.17 16.77
N CYS A 214 -13.10 7.66 15.56
CA CYS A 214 -14.13 7.49 14.54
C CYS A 214 -14.60 6.04 14.39
N ALA A 215 -14.02 5.10 15.13
CA ALA A 215 -14.51 3.75 15.24
C ALA A 215 -15.98 3.83 15.65
N PRO A 216 -16.91 3.28 14.85
CA PRO A 216 -18.28 3.14 15.30
C PRO A 216 -18.27 2.41 16.64
N ALA A 217 -19.23 2.70 17.50
CA ALA A 217 -19.66 1.73 18.50
C ALA A 217 -20.20 0.50 17.76
N HIS A 218 -19.31 -0.34 17.23
CA HIS A 218 -19.68 -1.62 16.69
C HIS A 218 -20.31 -2.42 17.84
N PRO A 219 -21.41 -3.14 17.60
CA PRO A 219 -21.84 -4.15 18.55
C PRO A 219 -20.66 -5.11 18.80
N VAL A 220 -20.43 -5.40 20.07
CA VAL A 220 -19.37 -6.27 20.61
C VAL A 220 -19.16 -7.51 19.72
N PRO A 221 -17.92 -7.94 19.42
CA PRO A 221 -17.68 -9.24 18.80
C PRO A 221 -18.01 -10.35 19.81
N GLY A 222 -19.27 -10.79 19.80
CA GLY A 222 -19.66 -12.10 20.33
C GLY A 222 -19.21 -13.18 19.36
N GLU A 223 -18.43 -14.13 19.89
CA GLU A 223 -18.09 -15.44 19.30
C GLU A 223 -17.28 -15.43 17.99
N ARG A 224 -15.96 -15.57 18.14
CA ARG A 224 -15.09 -16.11 17.08
C ARG A 224 -15.45 -17.59 16.84
N PRO A 225 -15.81 -18.01 15.62
CA PRO A 225 -15.74 -19.41 15.26
C PRO A 225 -14.26 -19.82 15.13
N PRO A 226 -13.81 -20.90 15.79
CA PRO A 226 -12.47 -21.44 15.57
C PRO A 226 -12.45 -22.14 14.21
N GLY A 227 -12.02 -21.43 13.16
CA GLY A 227 -11.86 -22.07 11.84
C GLY A 227 -11.77 -21.15 10.64
N ASP A 228 -12.14 -19.87 10.74
CA ASP A 228 -12.20 -18.99 9.57
C ASP A 228 -10.82 -18.37 9.26
N ARG A 229 -9.96 -19.19 8.62
CA ARG A 229 -8.65 -18.78 8.13
C ARG A 229 -8.80 -18.07 6.77
N ARG A 230 -8.58 -16.74 6.79
CA ARG A 230 -7.97 -15.92 5.70
C ARG A 230 -8.88 -15.34 4.61
N THR A 231 -10.01 -14.74 4.97
CA THR A 231 -10.48 -13.52 4.27
C THR A 231 -9.74 -12.32 4.86
N LEU A 232 -8.72 -11.83 4.15
CA LEU A 232 -7.89 -10.69 4.57
C LEU A 232 -8.77 -9.44 4.70
N ARG A 233 -8.96 -8.98 5.93
CA ARG A 233 -9.53 -7.65 6.17
C ARG A 233 -8.46 -6.62 5.81
N LEU A 234 -8.84 -5.57 5.09
CA LEU A 234 -7.97 -4.41 4.90
C LEU A 234 -7.66 -3.78 6.27
N PRO A 235 -6.63 -2.94 6.41
CA PRO A 235 -6.39 -2.20 7.65
C PRO A 235 -7.65 -1.45 8.05
N ALA A 236 -7.91 -1.36 9.36
CA ALA A 236 -9.11 -0.68 9.87
C ALA A 236 -9.26 0.76 9.33
N TYR A 237 -8.14 1.45 9.07
CA TYR A 237 -8.17 2.81 8.53
C TYR A 237 -8.64 2.89 7.06
N TYR A 238 -8.55 1.81 6.28
CA TYR A 238 -9.07 1.76 4.91
C TYR A 238 -10.60 1.80 4.92
N ASP A 239 -11.21 0.92 5.72
CA ASP A 239 -12.66 0.90 5.89
C ASP A 239 -13.14 2.25 6.44
N LEU A 240 -12.41 2.82 7.42
CA LEU A 240 -12.70 4.14 7.94
C LEU A 240 -12.66 5.22 6.85
N ALA A 241 -11.61 5.27 6.03
CA ALA A 241 -11.48 6.29 4.99
C ALA A 241 -12.64 6.22 3.98
N HIS A 242 -13.02 5.01 3.56
CA HIS A 242 -14.18 4.82 2.70
C HIS A 242 -15.49 5.25 3.37
N VAL A 243 -15.67 4.93 4.66
CA VAL A 243 -16.83 5.36 5.45
C VAL A 243 -16.89 6.88 5.58
N LEU A 244 -15.77 7.55 5.87
CA LEU A 244 -15.72 9.01 6.00
C LEU A 244 -16.10 9.71 4.69
N VAL A 245 -15.64 9.23 3.54
CA VAL A 245 -16.00 9.77 2.23
C VAL A 245 -17.46 9.44 1.86
N ALA A 246 -17.89 8.19 2.04
CA ALA A 246 -19.24 7.74 1.67
C ALA A 246 -20.34 8.45 2.49
N HIS A 247 -20.04 8.82 3.73
CA HIS A 247 -20.95 9.57 4.61
C HIS A 247 -20.71 11.09 4.58
N HIS A 248 -19.91 11.60 3.65
CA HIS A 248 -19.61 13.04 3.51
C HIS A 248 -19.10 13.69 4.82
N ARG A 249 -18.34 12.93 5.62
CA ARG A 249 -17.62 13.49 6.78
C ARG A 249 -16.34 14.20 6.38
N ILE A 250 -15.77 13.78 5.24
CA ILE A 250 -14.66 14.41 4.55
C ILE A 250 -15.03 14.48 3.07
N ASP A 251 -14.93 15.66 2.47
CA ASP A 251 -15.27 15.89 1.07
C ASP A 251 -14.18 16.67 0.31
N THR A 252 -14.44 16.99 -0.96
CA THR A 252 -13.51 17.71 -1.82
C THR A 252 -13.21 19.12 -1.31
N ASP A 253 -14.15 19.79 -0.64
CA ASP A 253 -13.93 21.14 -0.09
C ASP A 253 -12.90 21.09 1.05
N ASP A 254 -12.83 19.98 1.78
CA ASP A 254 -11.87 19.78 2.85
C ASP A 254 -10.42 19.65 2.37
N LEU A 255 -10.19 19.37 1.08
CA LEU A 255 -8.84 19.33 0.52
C LEU A 255 -8.08 20.66 0.70
N ARG A 256 -8.80 21.78 0.89
CA ARG A 256 -8.20 23.08 1.22
C ARG A 256 -7.49 23.13 2.56
N LEU A 257 -7.74 22.16 3.44
CA LEU A 257 -7.04 22.01 4.73
C LEU A 257 -5.64 21.44 4.58
N LEU A 258 -5.33 20.83 3.43
CA LEU A 258 -3.99 20.35 3.15
C LEU A 258 -3.09 21.55 2.78
N PRO A 259 -1.83 21.55 3.25
CA PRO A 259 -0.89 22.59 2.86
C PRO A 259 -0.73 22.58 1.33
N SER A 260 -0.75 23.77 0.71
CA SER A 260 -0.52 23.86 -0.73
C SER A 260 0.83 23.22 -1.08
N PRO A 261 0.91 22.49 -2.21
CA PRO A 261 2.20 22.00 -2.68
C PRO A 261 3.14 23.21 -2.80
N PRO A 262 4.43 23.05 -2.49
CA PRO A 262 5.39 24.11 -2.76
C PRO A 262 5.24 24.46 -4.25
N THR A 263 4.79 25.67 -4.54
CA THR A 263 4.90 26.22 -5.88
C THR A 263 6.39 26.31 -6.15
N ASP A 264 6.94 25.37 -6.91
CA ASP A 264 8.31 25.41 -7.42
C ASP A 264 8.44 26.62 -8.35
N GLY A 265 8.59 27.77 -7.70
CA GLY A 265 8.65 29.10 -8.28
C GLY A 265 9.92 29.77 -7.81
N THR A 266 11.06 29.10 -8.00
CA THR A 266 12.33 29.80 -8.16
C THR A 266 13.24 28.95 -9.02
N ALA A 267 13.12 29.17 -10.33
CA ALA A 267 14.18 28.87 -11.28
C ALA A 267 15.50 29.39 -10.70
N ARG A 268 16.42 28.47 -10.39
CA ARG A 268 17.82 28.85 -10.18
C ARG A 268 18.35 29.33 -11.52
N SER A 269 18.46 30.65 -11.64
CA SER A 269 19.43 31.31 -12.52
C SER A 269 20.84 31.10 -11.97
#